data_AF-A0A534M6U1-F1
#
_entry.id   AF-A0A534M6U1-F1
#
_cell.length_a   1.000
_cell.length_b   1.000
_cell.length_c   1.000
_cell.angle_alpha   90.00
_cell.angle_beta   90.00
_cell.angle_gamma   90.00
#
_symmetry.space_group_name_H-M   'P 1'
#
loop_
_entity.id
_entity.type
_entity.pdbx_description
1 polymer ?
#
loop_
_entity_poly.entity_id
_entity_poly.type
_entity_poly.pdbx_seq_one_letter_code
_entity_poly.pdbx_strand_id
1 'polypeptide(L)'
;MRYPAVAGAFYERSKEGLLRQIRECYTHPLGPGRVPSVRAGERRILGLVVPHAGYVYSGPVAAHAYAALAADGWPSSFVILGPNHHGAGAPLAVTNHDWQTPLGIAHVDPDVYAGLAKPPLEDDIRSHRDEHSIEVQLPFLQQLKDDPRFVPICMAFQ
;
A
#
# COMPACT_ATOMS: atom_id res chain seq x y z
N MET A 1 -3.08 10.21 -12.52
CA MET A 1 -3.78 8.98 -12.11
C MET A 1 -2.99 7.77 -12.59
N ARG A 2 -2.78 6.78 -11.72
CA ARG A 2 -2.22 5.45 -12.03
C ARG A 2 -3.34 4.41 -11.89
N TYR A 3 -3.53 3.59 -12.91
CA TYR A 3 -4.50 2.49 -12.89
C TYR A 3 -3.90 1.24 -12.23
N PRO A 4 -4.72 0.33 -11.66
CA PRO A 4 -4.18 -0.88 -11.04
C PRO A 4 -3.55 -1.79 -12.09
N ALA A 5 -2.30 -2.19 -11.86
CA ALA A 5 -1.52 -3.04 -12.75
C ALA A 5 -1.80 -4.53 -12.50
N VAL A 6 -2.20 -4.92 -11.28
CA VAL A 6 -2.30 -6.33 -10.87
C VAL A 6 -3.67 -6.74 -10.32
N ALA A 7 -4.69 -5.89 -10.45
CA ALA A 7 -6.08 -6.24 -10.09
C ALA A 7 -6.64 -7.40 -10.94
N GLY A 8 -7.01 -8.48 -10.28
CA GLY A 8 -7.41 -9.77 -10.87
C GLY A 8 -6.27 -10.77 -11.02
N ALA A 9 -5.02 -10.39 -10.72
CA ALA A 9 -3.85 -11.28 -10.74
C ALA A 9 -3.26 -11.48 -9.34
N PHE A 10 -3.02 -10.39 -8.59
CA PHE A 10 -2.46 -10.45 -7.24
C PHE A 10 -3.53 -10.37 -6.16
N TYR A 11 -4.65 -9.72 -6.45
CA TYR A 11 -5.80 -9.60 -5.58
C TYR A 11 -7.07 -9.50 -6.43
N GLU A 12 -8.24 -9.69 -5.83
CA GLU A 12 -9.53 -9.69 -6.51
C GLU A 12 -9.84 -8.36 -7.25
N ARG A 13 -10.37 -8.45 -8.47
CA ARG A 13 -10.65 -7.28 -9.31
C ARG A 13 -11.88 -6.49 -8.88
N SER A 14 -12.89 -7.15 -8.30
CA SER A 14 -14.12 -6.50 -7.88
C SER A 14 -13.99 -5.95 -6.46
N LYS A 15 -14.72 -4.88 -6.15
CA LYS A 15 -14.75 -4.27 -4.81
C LYS A 15 -15.16 -5.29 -3.75
N GLU A 16 -16.26 -6.00 -3.99
CA GLU A 16 -16.82 -6.98 -3.06
C GLU A 16 -15.91 -8.19 -2.89
N GLY A 17 -15.31 -8.66 -4.00
CA GLY A 17 -14.33 -9.74 -3.98
C GLY A 17 -13.10 -9.36 -3.17
N LEU A 18 -12.55 -8.16 -3.38
CA LEU A 18 -11.38 -7.66 -2.69
C LEU A 18 -11.61 -7.48 -1.18
N LEU A 19 -12.74 -6.89 -0.80
CA LEU A 19 -13.09 -6.77 0.62
C LEU A 19 -13.24 -8.13 1.30
N ARG A 20 -13.83 -9.12 0.61
CA ARG A 20 -13.93 -10.49 1.12
C ARG A 20 -12.54 -11.13 1.27
N GLN A 21 -11.70 -11.04 0.23
CA GLN A 21 -10.35 -11.60 0.24
C GLN A 21 -9.48 -10.99 1.34
N ILE A 22 -9.58 -9.68 1.58
CA ILE A 22 -8.86 -9.01 2.69
C ILE A 22 -9.36 -9.52 4.05
N ARG A 23 -10.67 -9.66 4.25
CA ARG A 23 -11.21 -10.26 5.49
C ARG A 23 -10.71 -11.68 5.70
N GLU A 24 -10.68 -12.48 4.64
CA GLU A 24 -10.12 -13.84 4.68
C GLU A 24 -8.64 -13.82 5.06
N CYS A 25 -7.84 -12.87 4.56
CA CYS A 25 -6.45 -12.70 4.99
C CYS A 25 -6.34 -12.46 6.51
N TYR A 26 -7.21 -11.62 7.07
CA TYR A 26 -7.23 -11.36 8.51
C TYR A 26 -7.65 -12.58 9.33
N THR A 27 -8.61 -13.37 8.86
CA THR A 27 -9.18 -14.53 9.60
C THR A 27 -8.53 -15.86 9.24
N HIS A 28 -7.61 -15.90 8.29
CA HIS A 28 -6.86 -17.09 7.91
C HIS A 28 -6.08 -17.64 9.13
N PRO A 29 -5.83 -18.96 9.24
CA PRO A 29 -5.03 -19.54 10.34
C PRO A 29 -3.61 -18.96 10.48
N LEU A 30 -3.04 -18.43 9.39
CA LEU A 30 -1.75 -17.73 9.37
C LEU A 30 -1.87 -16.21 9.56
N GLY A 31 -3.09 -15.68 9.60
CA GLY A 31 -3.38 -14.27 9.84
C GLY A 31 -3.57 -13.95 11.32
N PRO A 32 -3.93 -12.70 11.66
CA PRO A 32 -4.14 -12.26 13.04
C PRO A 32 -5.42 -12.82 13.70
N GLY A 33 -6.21 -13.62 12.97
CA GLY A 33 -7.40 -14.31 13.46
C GLY A 33 -8.65 -13.45 13.59
N ARG A 34 -8.57 -12.14 13.30
CA ARG A 34 -9.72 -11.22 13.33
C ARG A 34 -9.50 -10.02 12.42
N VAL A 35 -10.60 -9.50 11.88
CA VAL A 35 -10.59 -8.22 11.17
C VAL A 35 -10.38 -7.10 12.19
N PRO A 36 -9.34 -6.27 12.06
CA PRO A 36 -9.07 -5.19 12.99
C PRO A 36 -10.05 -4.01 12.79
N SER A 37 -10.15 -3.18 13.81
CA SER A 37 -10.75 -1.84 13.72
C SER A 37 -9.72 -0.81 14.15
N VAL A 38 -9.72 0.34 13.48
CA VAL A 38 -8.82 1.46 13.82
C VAL A 38 -9.21 2.00 15.19
N ARG A 39 -8.21 2.14 16.08
CA ARG A 39 -8.38 2.69 17.43
C ARG A 39 -7.54 3.93 17.63
N ALA A 40 -7.90 4.76 18.60
CA ALA A 40 -6.98 5.75 19.12
C ALA A 40 -5.86 5.02 19.88
N GLY A 41 -4.62 5.45 19.69
CA GLY A 41 -3.46 4.86 20.35
C GLY A 41 -2.28 5.83 20.32
N GLU A 42 -1.19 5.42 20.96
CA GLU A 42 0.00 6.25 21.20
C GLU A 42 0.85 6.48 19.94
N ARG A 43 0.56 5.79 18.82
CA ARG A 43 1.31 5.84 17.56
C ARG A 43 2.81 5.57 17.77
N ARG A 44 3.13 4.41 18.35
CA ARG A 44 4.51 3.97 18.63
C ARG A 44 5.16 3.26 17.45
N ILE A 45 4.38 2.74 16.51
CA ILE A 45 4.90 2.08 15.30
C ILE A 45 5.41 3.16 14.34
N LEU A 46 6.73 3.15 14.09
CA LEU A 46 7.38 4.08 13.16
C LEU A 46 7.43 3.54 11.71
N GLY A 47 7.28 2.23 11.53
CA GLY A 47 7.35 1.60 10.22
C GLY A 47 6.92 0.13 10.26
N LEU A 48 6.58 -0.40 9.09
CA LEU A 48 6.17 -1.78 8.87
C LEU A 48 7.00 -2.37 7.73
N VAL A 49 7.36 -3.64 7.84
CA VAL A 49 7.91 -4.43 6.73
C VAL A 49 6.85 -5.46 6.36
N VAL A 50 6.39 -5.40 5.11
CA VAL A 50 5.20 -6.14 4.66
C VAL A 50 5.52 -6.84 3.34
N PRO A 51 5.17 -8.13 3.17
CA PRO A 51 5.35 -8.82 1.90
C PRO A 51 4.41 -8.26 0.82
N HIS A 52 4.78 -8.43 -0.44
CA HIS A 52 4.03 -7.87 -1.58
C HIS A 52 3.69 -8.89 -2.68
N ALA A 53 3.75 -10.19 -2.37
CA ALA A 53 3.23 -11.22 -3.27
C ALA A 53 1.69 -11.15 -3.35
N GLY A 54 1.10 -11.91 -4.26
CA GLY A 54 -0.36 -12.04 -4.36
C GLY A 54 -0.99 -12.45 -3.02
N TYR A 55 -2.20 -11.98 -2.75
CA TYR A 55 -2.87 -12.13 -1.45
C TYR A 55 -3.08 -13.59 -1.05
N VAL A 56 -3.26 -14.49 -2.02
CA VAL A 56 -3.34 -15.94 -1.77
C VAL A 56 -2.07 -16.51 -1.12
N TYR A 57 -0.90 -15.89 -1.37
CA TYR A 57 0.39 -16.34 -0.85
C TYR A 57 0.81 -15.60 0.41
N SER A 58 0.75 -14.26 0.39
CA SER A 58 1.29 -13.42 1.47
C SER A 58 0.28 -12.55 2.19
N GLY A 59 -0.97 -12.53 1.75
CA GLY A 59 -2.03 -11.70 2.35
C GLY A 59 -2.23 -11.96 3.84
N PRO A 60 -2.32 -13.22 4.31
CA PRO A 60 -2.42 -13.52 5.75
C PRO A 60 -1.23 -13.00 6.57
N VAL A 61 -0.02 -13.08 6.03
CA VAL A 61 1.19 -12.57 6.71
C VAL A 61 1.17 -11.05 6.75
N ALA A 62 0.84 -10.39 5.63
CA ALA A 62 0.69 -8.94 5.56
C ALA A 62 -0.37 -8.40 6.53
N ALA A 63 -1.46 -9.13 6.72
CA ALA A 63 -2.57 -8.76 7.60
C ALA A 63 -2.14 -8.52 9.06
N HIS A 64 -1.08 -9.16 9.56
CA HIS A 64 -0.55 -8.90 10.90
C HIS A 64 -0.05 -7.46 11.05
N ALA A 65 0.67 -6.94 10.06
CA ALA A 65 1.22 -5.58 10.08
C ALA A 65 0.09 -4.55 10.10
N TYR A 66 -0.95 -4.75 9.29
CA TYR A 66 -2.11 -3.86 9.23
C TYR A 66 -3.00 -3.95 10.48
N ALA A 67 -3.12 -5.13 11.09
CA ALA A 67 -3.81 -5.28 12.37
C ALA A 67 -3.07 -4.56 13.51
N ALA A 68 -1.73 -4.64 13.52
CA ALA A 68 -0.91 -3.91 14.48
C ALA A 68 -1.03 -2.38 14.28
N LEU A 69 -0.95 -1.90 13.03
CA LEU A 69 -1.17 -0.49 12.67
C LEU A 69 -2.52 0.02 13.17
N ALA A 70 -3.60 -0.71 12.89
CA ALA A 70 -4.95 -0.32 13.29
C ALA A 70 -5.10 -0.21 14.82
N ALA A 71 -4.38 -1.05 15.58
CA ALA A 71 -4.39 -1.03 17.04
C ALA A 71 -3.52 0.07 17.66
N ASP A 72 -2.45 0.49 16.98
CA ASP A 72 -1.48 1.47 17.49
C ASP A 72 -1.91 2.93 17.27
N GLY A 73 -2.72 3.17 16.24
CA GLY A 73 -3.27 4.49 15.93
C GLY A 73 -3.03 4.88 14.48
N TRP A 74 -3.97 5.64 13.90
CA TRP A 74 -3.92 5.98 12.48
C TRP A 74 -3.01 7.20 12.20
N PRO A 75 -2.00 7.09 11.32
CA PRO A 75 -1.19 8.23 10.89
C PRO A 75 -1.95 9.12 9.89
N SER A 76 -1.52 10.37 9.73
CA SER A 76 -2.14 11.26 8.73
C SER A 76 -1.78 10.86 7.30
N SER A 77 -0.62 10.24 7.09
CA SER A 77 -0.07 9.88 5.79
C SER A 77 0.89 8.69 5.88
N PHE A 78 1.07 7.96 4.78
CA PHE A 78 1.99 6.84 4.67
C PHE A 78 3.03 7.09 3.58
N VAL A 79 4.32 6.94 3.88
CA VAL A 79 5.33 6.81 2.82
C VAL A 79 5.54 5.31 2.58
N ILE A 80 5.28 4.84 1.35
CA ILE A 80 5.36 3.41 1.01
C ILE A 80 6.53 3.22 0.06
N LEU A 81 7.56 2.53 0.53
CA LEU A 81 8.74 2.19 -0.24
C LEU A 81 8.57 0.79 -0.84
N GLY A 82 8.80 0.67 -2.15
CA GLY A 82 8.74 -0.62 -2.85
C GLY A 82 9.87 -0.76 -3.86
N PRO A 83 10.36 -1.98 -4.11
CA PRO A 83 11.33 -2.24 -5.17
C PRO A 83 10.74 -1.97 -6.57
N ASN A 84 11.63 -1.69 -7.52
CA ASN A 84 11.35 -1.60 -8.95
C ASN A 84 11.69 -2.93 -9.64
N HIS A 85 10.70 -3.82 -9.77
CA HIS A 85 10.86 -5.13 -10.41
C HIS A 85 10.96 -5.04 -11.93
N HIS A 86 10.52 -3.93 -12.52
CA HIS A 86 10.48 -3.74 -13.97
C HIS A 86 11.72 -3.02 -14.53
N GLY A 87 12.53 -2.39 -13.67
CA GLY A 87 13.71 -1.63 -14.07
C GLY A 87 13.40 -0.39 -14.92
N ALA A 88 12.14 0.09 -14.89
CA ALA A 88 11.71 1.25 -15.66
C ALA A 88 11.95 2.55 -14.90
N GLY A 89 12.29 3.63 -15.62
CA GLY A 89 12.35 4.98 -15.06
C GLY A 89 13.56 5.24 -14.16
N ALA A 90 13.42 6.22 -13.26
CA ALA A 90 14.48 6.66 -12.36
C ALA A 90 14.84 5.58 -11.30
N PRO A 91 16.11 5.51 -10.84
CA PRO A 91 16.53 4.54 -9.82
C PRO A 91 15.90 4.76 -8.45
N LEU A 92 15.51 6.00 -8.14
CA LEU A 92 14.80 6.38 -6.94
C LEU A 92 13.69 7.36 -7.35
N ALA A 93 12.47 6.86 -7.44
CA ALA A 93 11.34 7.59 -8.01
C ALA A 93 10.26 7.89 -6.99
N VAL A 94 9.65 9.06 -7.09
CA VAL A 94 8.43 9.49 -6.42
C VAL A 94 7.40 9.87 -7.50
N THR A 95 6.13 10.00 -7.14
CA THR A 95 5.14 10.61 -8.05
C THR A 95 4.00 11.27 -7.27
N ASN A 96 3.42 12.32 -7.83
CA ASN A 96 2.21 12.98 -7.32
C ASN A 96 0.89 12.40 -7.88
N HIS A 97 0.96 11.33 -8.67
CA HIS A 97 -0.23 10.74 -9.26
C HIS A 97 -1.02 9.93 -8.21
N ASP A 98 -2.32 10.20 -8.07
CA ASP A 98 -3.27 9.33 -7.34
C ASP A 98 -3.36 7.93 -7.96
N TRP A 99 -3.65 6.91 -7.14
CA TRP A 99 -3.69 5.51 -7.57
C TRP A 99 -5.11 4.96 -7.45
N GLN A 100 -5.64 4.41 -8.53
CA GLN A 100 -6.93 3.73 -8.52
C GLN A 100 -6.77 2.28 -8.05
N THR A 101 -7.66 1.83 -7.17
CA THR A 101 -7.85 0.43 -6.81
C THR A 101 -9.33 0.05 -7.00
N PRO A 102 -9.70 -1.23 -6.86
CA PRO A 102 -11.11 -1.63 -6.83
C PRO A 102 -11.90 -1.03 -5.65
N LEU A 103 -11.24 -0.57 -4.58
CA LEU A 103 -11.91 0.05 -3.42
C LEU A 103 -12.14 1.56 -3.60
N GLY A 104 -11.53 2.17 -4.61
CA GLY A 104 -11.61 3.60 -4.88
C GLY A 104 -10.24 4.20 -5.17
N ILE A 105 -10.17 5.53 -5.15
CA ILE A 105 -8.92 6.25 -5.33
C ILE A 105 -8.17 6.30 -3.99
N ALA A 106 -6.89 5.93 -4.00
CA ALA A 106 -5.94 6.26 -2.94
C ALA A 106 -5.25 7.56 -3.36
N HIS A 107 -5.38 8.60 -2.52
CA HIS A 107 -4.89 9.92 -2.87
C HIS A 107 -3.47 10.13 -2.38
N VAL A 108 -2.64 10.72 -3.24
CA VAL A 108 -1.32 11.16 -2.83
C VAL A 108 -1.44 12.32 -1.84
N ASP A 109 -0.59 12.33 -0.83
CA ASP A 109 -0.45 13.45 0.09
C ASP A 109 0.40 14.56 -0.56
N PRO A 110 -0.17 15.73 -0.90
CA PRO A 110 0.57 16.76 -1.61
C PRO A 110 1.65 17.42 -0.75
N ASP A 111 1.44 17.52 0.56
CA ASP A 111 2.39 18.17 1.48
C ASP A 111 3.60 17.27 1.71
N VAL A 112 3.36 15.97 1.94
CA VAL A 112 4.45 14.99 2.08
C VAL A 112 5.18 14.82 0.75
N TYR A 113 4.46 14.78 -0.38
CA TYR A 113 5.05 14.74 -1.72
C TYR A 113 5.99 15.93 -1.94
N ALA A 114 5.53 17.16 -1.69
CA ALA A 114 6.34 18.36 -1.88
C ALA A 114 7.62 18.37 -1.02
N GLY A 115 7.56 17.79 0.19
CA GLY A 115 8.74 17.63 1.06
C GLY A 115 9.78 16.62 0.54
N LEU A 116 9.33 15.63 -0.25
CA LEU A 116 10.13 14.52 -0.76
C LEU A 116 10.60 14.69 -2.21
N ALA A 117 9.86 15.41 -3.05
CA ALA A 117 10.10 15.58 -4.48
C ALA A 117 11.30 16.50 -4.78
N LYS A 118 12.49 16.02 -4.43
CA LYS A 118 13.78 16.67 -4.62
C LYS A 118 14.89 15.62 -4.74
N PRO A 119 16.02 15.93 -5.41
CA PRO A 119 17.13 15.00 -5.54
C PRO A 119 17.57 14.41 -4.18
N PRO A 120 17.84 13.09 -4.10
CA PRO A 120 17.96 12.16 -5.23
C PRO A 120 16.64 11.54 -5.73
N LEU A 121 15.47 11.90 -5.17
CA LEU A 121 14.16 11.43 -5.67
C LEU A 121 13.77 12.20 -6.93
N GLU A 122 13.43 11.47 -7.99
CA GLU A 122 12.92 12.03 -9.25
C GLU A 122 11.41 11.80 -9.37
N ASP A 123 10.66 12.82 -9.80
CA ASP A 123 9.24 12.65 -10.13
C ASP A 123 9.12 11.86 -11.44
N ASP A 124 8.84 10.56 -11.32
CA ASP A 124 8.80 9.64 -12.46
C ASP A 124 7.72 8.58 -12.32
N ILE A 125 6.55 8.86 -12.89
CA ILE A 125 5.43 7.91 -12.96
C ILE A 125 5.78 6.59 -13.69
N ARG A 126 6.81 6.56 -14.56
CA ARG A 126 7.18 5.35 -15.31
C ARG A 126 7.69 4.24 -14.40
N SER A 127 8.42 4.58 -13.33
CA SER A 127 8.90 3.63 -12.33
C SER A 127 7.78 2.99 -11.51
N HIS A 128 6.61 3.65 -11.45
CA HIS A 128 5.46 3.20 -10.67
C HIS A 128 4.37 2.53 -11.51
N ARG A 129 4.31 2.81 -12.81
CA ARG A 129 3.16 2.47 -13.68
C ARG A 129 2.78 1.00 -13.62
N ASP A 130 3.76 0.12 -13.78
CA ASP A 130 3.55 -1.33 -13.85
C ASP A 130 3.99 -2.04 -12.55
N GLU A 131 4.61 -1.30 -11.62
CA GLU A 131 5.15 -1.84 -10.37
C GLU A 131 4.06 -2.18 -9.36
N HIS A 132 4.11 -3.38 -8.78
CA HIS A 132 3.04 -3.92 -7.95
C HIS A 132 3.33 -3.83 -6.45
N SER A 133 4.60 -3.73 -6.05
CA SER A 133 5.01 -3.88 -4.65
C SER A 133 4.34 -2.91 -3.68
N ILE A 134 4.09 -1.68 -4.16
CA ILE A 134 3.36 -0.62 -3.45
C ILE A 134 1.84 -0.77 -3.65
N GLU A 135 1.38 -1.12 -4.85
CA GLU A 135 -0.05 -1.21 -5.19
C GLU A 135 -0.79 -2.16 -4.25
N VAL A 136 -0.22 -3.35 -4.03
CA VAL A 136 -0.84 -4.40 -3.22
C VAL A 136 -0.99 -4.04 -1.74
N GLN A 137 -0.38 -2.95 -1.29
CA GLN A 137 -0.52 -2.43 0.08
C GLN A 137 -1.73 -1.51 0.24
N LEU A 138 -2.15 -0.84 -0.83
CA LEU A 138 -3.20 0.18 -0.78
C LEU A 138 -4.58 -0.38 -0.40
N PRO A 139 -5.03 -1.56 -0.89
CA PRO A 139 -6.33 -2.10 -0.49
C PRO A 139 -6.44 -2.42 0.99
N PHE A 140 -5.35 -2.89 1.63
CA PHE A 140 -5.34 -3.11 3.08
C PHE A 140 -5.55 -1.79 3.85
N LEU A 141 -4.90 -0.71 3.42
CA LEU A 141 -5.08 0.62 4.02
C LEU A 141 -6.50 1.16 3.80
N GLN A 142 -7.01 1.08 2.57
CA GLN A 142 -8.36 1.54 2.22
C GLN A 142 -9.46 0.74 2.93
N GLN A 143 -9.22 -0.53 3.25
CA GLN A 143 -10.18 -1.32 4.04
C GLN A 143 -10.27 -0.81 5.48
N LEU A 144 -9.15 -0.37 6.07
CA LEU A 144 -9.10 0.10 7.46
C LEU A 144 -9.71 1.50 7.63
N LYS A 145 -9.47 2.38 6.65
CA LYS A 145 -9.98 3.75 6.66
C LYS A 145 -10.23 4.21 5.23
N ASP A 146 -11.33 4.92 5.04
CA ASP A 146 -11.62 5.61 3.79
C ASP A 146 -10.54 6.67 3.52
N ASP A 147 -10.14 6.79 2.25
CA ASP A 147 -9.18 7.79 1.76
C ASP A 147 -7.84 7.85 2.54
N PRO A 148 -7.06 6.75 2.59
CA PRO A 148 -5.71 6.80 3.13
C PRO A 148 -4.83 7.69 2.24
N ARG A 149 -4.12 8.63 2.88
CA ARG A 149 -3.13 9.48 2.21
C ARG A 149 -1.79 8.78 2.17
N PHE A 150 -1.11 8.82 1.04
CA PHE A 150 0.20 8.18 0.90
C PHE A 150 1.13 8.90 -0.08
N VAL A 151 2.41 8.52 -0.07
CA VAL A 151 3.38 8.89 -1.11
C VAL A 151 4.18 7.63 -1.48
N PRO A 152 4.18 7.20 -2.75
CA PRO A 152 4.95 6.05 -3.19
C PRO A 152 6.41 6.43 -3.45
N ILE A 153 7.35 5.57 -3.05
CA ILE A 153 8.76 5.65 -3.44
C ILE A 153 9.17 4.31 -4.06
N CYS A 154 9.56 4.33 -5.34
CA CYS A 154 10.03 3.15 -6.06
C CYS A 154 11.56 3.14 -6.14
N MET A 155 12.19 2.02 -5.80
CA MET A 155 13.66 1.92 -5.66
C MET A 155 14.24 0.78 -6.50
N ALA A 156 15.24 1.07 -7.32
CA ALA A 156 15.93 0.08 -8.15
C ALA A 156 17.04 -0.69 -7.42
N PHE A 157 17.51 -0.19 -6.27
CA PHE A 157 18.59 -0.81 -5.48
C PHE A 157 18.05 -1.34 -4.16
N GLN A 158 18.60 -2.48 -3.69
CA GLN A 158 18.24 -3.14 -2.44
C GLN A 158 19.49 -3.43 -1.61
#